data_AF-A0A1M7CHD8-F1
#
_entry.id   AF-A0A1M7CHD8-F1
#
_cell.length_a   1.000
_cell.length_b   1.000
_cell.length_c   1.000
_cell.angle_alpha   90.00
_cell.angle_beta   90.00
_cell.angle_gamma   90.00
#
_symmetry.space_group_name_H-M   'P 1'
#
loop_
_entity.id
_entity.type
_entity.pdbx_description
1 polymer ?
#
loop_
_entity_poly.entity_id
_entity_poly.type
_entity_poly.pdbx_seq_one_letter_code
_entity_poly.pdbx_strand_id
1 'polypeptide(L)'
;MNELVEIYWNFKKSPLKFLKNNLNLIVILPALLGGMWQLIELSRISFSFIRFFSVSQIIPDGLLVLLFLTIFSISVFILFYFWKKLDDDTNTDDTEKNVFTVKRGKIFLSILFLILVFGCLIIAKYSNDYFIANIEKIPSLFLYFPVNILITLFAFAFINLSIYFCKDVELLHHFRKVAPIFGVILVFIQVTMLFEFMVKFHDVFLLPAELKNIDNLICKAEKIENSATFEILYSNDKYIFVKCHKLVKDRNGKLRPSEIRIFKFEDLLDDSACIGNKRMKEKIVKDSIRDSKIPIIND
;
A
#
# COMPACT_ATOMS: atom_id res chain seq x y z
N MET A 1 -31.70 -4.33 -1.20
CA MET A 1 -31.62 -2.97 -1.80
C MET A 1 -32.47 -1.96 -1.04
N ASN A 2 -33.71 -2.30 -0.64
CA ASN A 2 -34.62 -1.37 0.07
C ASN A 2 -34.09 -0.87 1.42
N GLU A 3 -33.46 -1.72 2.24
CA GLU A 3 -32.93 -1.30 3.55
C GLU A 3 -31.76 -0.30 3.45
N LEU A 4 -30.85 -0.49 2.49
CA LEU A 4 -29.73 0.45 2.27
C LEU A 4 -30.23 1.82 1.81
N VAL A 5 -31.28 1.84 0.98
CA VAL A 5 -31.93 3.08 0.54
C VAL A 5 -32.58 3.78 1.73
N GLU A 6 -33.24 3.05 2.62
CA GLU A 6 -33.85 3.59 3.83
C GLU A 6 -32.80 4.17 4.79
N ILE A 7 -31.67 3.47 5.00
CA ILE A 7 -30.53 3.95 5.78
C ILE A 7 -30.00 5.27 5.21
N TYR A 8 -29.83 5.35 3.88
CA TYR A 8 -29.37 6.57 3.21
C TYR A 8 -30.34 7.74 3.42
N TRP A 9 -31.65 7.52 3.26
CA TRP A 9 -32.65 8.56 3.48
C TRP A 9 -32.69 9.04 4.93
N ASN A 10 -32.57 8.12 5.89
CA ASN A 10 -32.52 8.44 7.31
C ASN A 10 -31.27 9.27 7.67
N PHE A 11 -30.11 8.92 7.09
CA PHE A 11 -28.88 9.70 7.24
C PHE A 11 -29.03 11.11 6.64
N LYS A 12 -29.55 11.21 5.41
CA LYS A 12 -29.74 12.49 4.70
C LYS A 12 -30.70 13.44 5.44
N LYS A 13 -31.77 12.90 6.03
CA LYS A 13 -32.79 13.70 6.72
C LYS A 13 -32.30 14.24 8.07
N SER A 14 -31.51 13.47 8.82
CA SER A 14 -31.03 13.87 10.15
C SER A 14 -29.70 13.18 10.51
N PRO A 15 -28.55 13.70 10.05
CA PRO A 15 -27.27 13.04 10.22
C PRO A 15 -26.87 12.91 11.70
N LEU A 16 -27.13 13.94 12.51
CA LEU A 16 -26.85 13.91 13.95
C LEU A 16 -27.67 12.85 14.69
N LYS A 17 -28.95 12.68 14.33
CA LYS A 17 -29.82 11.67 14.94
C LYS A 17 -29.36 10.27 14.53
N PHE A 18 -28.94 10.08 13.28
CA PHE A 18 -28.39 8.82 12.80
C PHE A 18 -27.08 8.46 13.53
N LEU A 19 -26.14 9.40 13.66
CA LEU A 19 -24.88 9.19 14.39
C LEU A 19 -25.15 8.84 15.86
N LYS A 20 -26.05 9.57 16.53
CA LYS A 20 -26.42 9.29 17.91
C LYS A 20 -27.04 7.90 18.08
N ASN A 21 -27.88 7.47 17.15
CA ASN A 21 -28.51 6.16 17.18
C ASN A 21 -27.55 5.01 16.88
N ASN A 22 -26.46 5.27 16.14
CA ASN A 22 -25.48 4.27 15.73
C ASN A 22 -24.11 4.43 16.40
N LEU A 23 -24.01 5.22 17.47
CA LEU A 23 -22.74 5.55 18.12
C LEU A 23 -22.01 4.29 18.59
N ASN A 24 -22.75 3.30 19.12
CA ASN A 24 -22.19 2.02 19.53
C ASN A 24 -21.52 1.30 18.36
N LEU A 25 -22.14 1.30 17.17
CA LEU A 25 -21.57 0.65 15.99
C LEU A 25 -20.32 1.39 15.50
N ILE A 26 -20.33 2.73 15.53
CA ILE A 26 -19.17 3.56 15.15
C ILE A 26 -17.97 3.30 16.06
N VAL A 27 -18.19 3.06 17.35
CA VAL A 27 -17.12 2.75 18.32
C VAL A 27 -16.64 1.29 18.17
N ILE A 28 -17.56 0.36 17.92
CA ILE A 28 -17.23 -1.08 17.80
C ILE A 28 -16.53 -1.39 16.47
N LEU A 29 -16.87 -0.69 15.39
CA LEU A 29 -16.36 -1.01 14.05
C LEU A 29 -14.83 -0.91 13.94
N PRO A 30 -14.15 0.17 14.40
CA PRO A 30 -12.69 0.20 14.46
C PRO A 30 -12.14 -0.96 15.29
N ALA A 31 -12.71 -1.24 16.46
CA ALA A 31 -12.24 -2.33 17.31
C ALA A 31 -12.33 -3.70 16.60
N LEU A 32 -13.42 -3.98 15.86
CA LEU A 32 -13.52 -5.21 15.09
C LEU A 32 -12.48 -5.28 13.97
N LEU A 33 -12.32 -4.19 13.20
CA LEU A 33 -11.37 -4.13 12.08
C LEU A 33 -9.92 -4.28 12.55
N GLY A 34 -9.54 -3.58 13.61
CA GLY A 34 -8.19 -3.67 14.17
C GLY A 34 -7.91 -5.03 14.79
N GLY A 35 -8.91 -5.61 15.47
CA GLY A 35 -8.80 -6.97 16.00
C GLY A 35 -8.61 -8.02 14.91
N MET A 36 -9.39 -7.92 13.82
CA MET A 36 -9.21 -8.78 12.65
C MET A 36 -7.83 -8.61 12.01
N TRP A 37 -7.37 -7.37 11.84
CA TRP A 37 -6.05 -7.07 11.29
C TRP A 37 -4.93 -7.71 12.12
N GLN A 38 -4.92 -7.49 13.43
CA GLN A 38 -3.92 -8.08 14.33
C GLN A 38 -3.96 -9.62 14.35
N LEU A 39 -5.16 -10.21 14.29
CA LEU A 39 -5.30 -11.67 14.20
C LEU A 39 -4.68 -12.22 12.91
N ILE A 40 -4.91 -11.56 11.77
CA ILE A 40 -4.32 -11.94 10.49
C ILE A 40 -2.79 -11.85 10.58
N GLU A 41 -2.25 -10.73 11.06
CA GLU A 41 -0.80 -10.52 11.18
C GLU A 41 -0.12 -11.56 12.07
N LEU A 42 -0.68 -11.84 13.25
CA LEU A 42 -0.13 -12.86 14.16
C LEU A 42 -0.27 -14.27 13.59
N SER A 43 -1.39 -14.58 12.95
CA SER A 43 -1.64 -15.90 12.34
C SER A 43 -0.71 -16.19 11.15
N ARG A 44 -0.28 -15.15 10.43
CA ARG A 44 0.72 -15.23 9.35
C ARG A 44 2.07 -15.74 9.85
N ILE A 45 2.40 -15.46 11.11
CA ILE A 45 3.62 -15.97 11.75
C ILE A 45 3.37 -17.38 12.34
N SER A 46 2.38 -17.50 13.23
CA SER A 46 1.92 -18.78 13.81
C SER A 46 0.65 -18.56 14.62
N PHE A 47 -0.31 -19.49 14.54
CA PHE A 47 -1.52 -19.47 15.39
C PHE A 47 -1.22 -19.39 16.89
N SER A 48 -0.09 -19.96 17.35
CA SER A 48 0.31 -19.89 18.77
C SER A 48 0.63 -18.46 19.23
N PHE A 49 0.92 -17.54 18.30
CA PHE A 49 1.25 -16.15 18.61
C PHE A 49 0.06 -15.23 18.79
N ILE A 50 -1.17 -15.71 18.51
CA ILE A 50 -2.41 -14.98 18.80
C ILE A 50 -2.51 -14.61 20.30
N ARG A 51 -1.88 -15.38 21.20
CA ARG A 51 -1.84 -15.06 22.65
C ARG A 51 -1.10 -13.76 22.99
N PHE A 52 -0.33 -13.19 22.06
CA PHE A 52 0.39 -11.93 22.23
C PHE A 52 -0.37 -10.73 21.64
N PHE A 53 -1.64 -10.93 21.30
CA PHE A 53 -2.56 -9.90 20.82
C PHE A 53 -2.64 -8.70 21.78
N SER A 54 -2.63 -7.47 21.22
CA SER A 54 -2.62 -6.24 21.99
C SER A 54 -3.96 -5.51 21.96
N VAL A 55 -4.67 -5.55 23.08
CA VAL A 55 -5.97 -4.90 23.23
C VAL A 55 -5.88 -3.37 23.06
N SER A 56 -4.79 -2.76 23.51
CA SER A 56 -4.55 -1.32 23.45
C SER A 56 -4.39 -0.79 22.02
N GLN A 57 -3.89 -1.62 21.10
CA GLN A 57 -3.66 -1.23 19.71
C GLN A 57 -4.82 -1.53 18.76
N ILE A 58 -5.82 -2.31 19.20
CA ILE A 58 -6.98 -2.65 18.37
C ILE A 58 -7.67 -1.39 17.81
N ILE A 59 -7.92 -0.39 18.66
CA ILE A 59 -8.64 0.82 18.22
C ILE A 59 -7.79 1.64 17.23
N PRO A 60 -6.52 1.99 17.52
CA PRO A 60 -5.64 2.64 16.55
C PRO A 60 -5.53 1.91 15.20
N ASP A 61 -5.26 0.60 15.21
CA ASP A 61 -5.13 -0.20 13.99
C ASP A 61 -6.46 -0.23 13.21
N GLY A 62 -7.57 -0.32 13.95
CA GLY A 62 -8.91 -0.25 13.40
C GLY A 62 -9.24 1.06 12.71
N LEU A 63 -8.84 2.18 13.32
CA LEU A 63 -8.99 3.51 12.74
C LEU A 63 -8.12 3.66 11.48
N LEU A 64 -6.91 3.10 11.49
CA LEU A 64 -6.03 3.08 10.32
C LEU A 64 -6.68 2.31 9.16
N VAL A 65 -7.16 1.09 9.40
CA VAL A 65 -7.89 0.30 8.40
C VAL A 65 -9.13 1.04 7.91
N LEU A 66 -9.90 1.66 8.81
CA LEU A 66 -11.09 2.42 8.44
C LEU A 66 -10.73 3.65 7.58
N LEU A 67 -9.62 4.32 7.86
CA LEU A 67 -9.12 5.41 7.04
C LEU A 67 -8.82 4.93 5.62
N PHE A 68 -8.14 3.79 5.46
CA PHE A 68 -7.90 3.19 4.14
C PHE A 68 -9.17 2.84 3.40
N LEU A 69 -10.10 2.17 4.07
CA LEU A 69 -11.39 1.81 3.49
C LEU A 69 -12.18 3.06 3.07
N THR A 70 -12.09 4.14 3.83
CA THR A 70 -12.76 5.41 3.52
C THR A 70 -12.14 6.06 2.28
N ILE A 71 -10.81 6.19 2.22
CA ILE A 71 -10.10 6.74 1.05
C ILE A 71 -10.43 5.91 -0.18
N PHE A 72 -10.32 4.58 -0.08
CA PHE A 72 -10.64 3.66 -1.16
C PHE A 72 -12.10 3.79 -1.62
N SER A 73 -13.05 3.85 -0.69
CA SER A 73 -14.48 3.98 -0.99
C SER A 73 -14.80 5.30 -1.69
N ILE A 74 -14.23 6.41 -1.23
CA ILE A 74 -14.38 7.72 -1.87
C ILE A 74 -13.80 7.67 -3.30
N SER A 75 -12.62 7.10 -3.45
CA SER A 75 -11.94 6.90 -4.72
C SER A 75 -12.80 6.09 -5.71
N VAL A 76 -13.39 4.98 -5.29
CA VAL A 76 -14.31 4.18 -6.11
C VAL A 76 -15.61 4.93 -6.41
N PHE A 77 -16.16 5.66 -5.44
CA PHE A 77 -17.37 6.45 -5.65
C PHE A 77 -17.17 7.55 -6.72
N ILE A 78 -16.02 8.22 -6.69
CA ILE A 78 -15.61 9.18 -7.72
C ILE A 78 -15.57 8.49 -9.09
N LEU A 79 -14.96 7.30 -9.19
CA LEU A 79 -14.92 6.52 -10.42
C LEU A 79 -16.32 6.20 -10.94
N PHE A 80 -17.20 5.71 -10.07
CA PHE A 80 -18.57 5.36 -10.45
C PHE A 80 -19.38 6.60 -10.89
N TYR A 81 -19.22 7.72 -10.20
CA TYR A 81 -19.86 8.99 -10.56
C TYR A 81 -19.45 9.46 -11.96
N PHE A 82 -18.15 9.46 -12.27
CA PHE A 82 -17.66 9.84 -13.60
C PHE A 82 -18.07 8.83 -14.67
N TRP A 83 -18.03 7.53 -14.39
CA TRP A 83 -18.46 6.51 -15.34
C TRP A 83 -19.94 6.66 -15.68
N LYS A 84 -20.82 6.81 -14.68
CA LYS A 84 -22.25 7.03 -14.93
C LYS A 84 -22.50 8.28 -15.76
N LYS A 85 -21.80 9.39 -15.45
CA LYS A 85 -21.95 10.63 -16.21
C LYS A 85 -21.54 10.47 -17.68
N LEU A 86 -20.49 9.70 -17.95
CA LEU A 86 -20.07 9.38 -19.32
C LEU A 86 -21.09 8.50 -20.06
N ASP A 87 -21.75 7.56 -19.37
CA ASP A 87 -22.75 6.66 -19.95
C ASP A 87 -24.07 7.40 -20.26
N ASP A 88 -24.54 8.24 -19.33
CA ASP A 88 -25.75 9.05 -19.51
C ASP A 88 -25.64 9.98 -20.74
N ASP A 89 -24.49 10.65 -20.93
CA ASP A 89 -24.25 11.51 -22.09
C ASP A 89 -24.30 10.73 -23.42
N THR A 90 -23.87 9.46 -23.45
CA THR A 90 -23.93 8.64 -24.67
C THR A 90 -25.32 8.14 -25.04
N ASN A 91 -26.24 8.04 -24.08
CA ASN A 91 -27.60 7.53 -24.32
C ASN A 91 -28.59 8.63 -24.74
N THR A 92 -28.27 9.91 -24.50
CA THR A 92 -29.09 11.06 -24.91
C THR A 92 -28.95 11.49 -26.37
N ASP A 93 -27.96 10.95 -27.10
CA ASP A 93 -27.65 11.36 -28.47
C ASP A 93 -28.41 10.60 -29.57
N ASP A 94 -29.32 9.69 -29.23
CA ASP A 94 -30.19 9.03 -30.22
C ASP A 94 -31.32 9.95 -30.76
N THR A 95 -31.46 11.16 -30.21
CA THR A 95 -32.45 12.17 -30.64
C THR A 95 -31.90 13.33 -31.50
N GLU A 96 -30.58 13.45 -31.69
CA GLU A 96 -29.98 14.46 -32.61
C GLU A 96 -29.13 13.82 -33.72
N LYS A 97 -29.74 12.91 -34.49
CA LYS A 97 -29.12 12.29 -35.67
C LYS A 97 -28.84 13.23 -36.86
N ASN A 98 -28.87 14.56 -36.70
CA ASN A 98 -28.87 15.49 -37.84
C ASN A 98 -27.81 16.60 -37.91
N VAL A 99 -26.77 16.68 -37.07
CA VAL A 99 -25.81 17.81 -37.20
C VAL A 99 -24.34 17.45 -37.40
N PHE A 100 -23.88 16.23 -37.10
CA PHE A 100 -22.52 15.83 -37.45
C PHE A 100 -22.51 14.62 -38.38
N THR A 101 -22.71 14.89 -39.67
CA THR A 101 -22.20 14.02 -40.73
C THR A 101 -20.67 13.97 -40.62
N VAL A 102 -20.15 13.09 -39.78
CA VAL A 102 -18.73 12.83 -39.64
C VAL A 102 -18.26 12.16 -40.94
N LYS A 103 -17.86 13.00 -41.89
CA LYS A 103 -17.14 12.61 -43.10
C LYS A 103 -15.80 11.98 -42.68
N ARG A 104 -15.64 10.70 -43.02
CA ARG A 104 -14.42 9.87 -42.94
C ARG A 104 -13.78 9.81 -41.54
N GLY A 105 -13.76 8.61 -40.96
CA GLY A 105 -12.95 8.28 -39.78
C GLY A 105 -11.55 8.90 -39.83
N LYS A 106 -11.23 9.74 -38.85
CA LYS A 106 -9.94 10.41 -38.73
C LYS A 106 -8.97 9.46 -38.04
N ILE A 107 -8.41 8.51 -38.78
CA ILE A 107 -7.45 7.50 -38.27
C ILE A 107 -6.34 8.14 -37.44
N PHE A 108 -5.84 9.31 -37.86
CA PHE A 108 -4.83 10.07 -37.11
C PHE A 108 -5.24 10.41 -35.68
N LEU A 109 -6.51 10.78 -35.45
CA LEU A 109 -7.01 11.07 -34.09
C LEU A 109 -7.08 9.80 -33.24
N SER A 110 -7.49 8.67 -33.82
CA SER A 110 -7.51 7.40 -33.11
C SER A 110 -6.11 6.96 -32.67
N ILE A 111 -5.12 7.10 -33.56
CA ILE A 111 -3.70 6.85 -33.25
C ILE A 111 -3.22 7.78 -32.14
N LEU A 112 -3.56 9.08 -32.21
CA LEU A 112 -3.22 10.04 -31.16
C LEU A 112 -3.80 9.62 -29.79
N PHE A 113 -5.08 9.25 -29.73
CA PHE A 113 -5.67 8.79 -28.47
C PHE A 113 -5.03 7.50 -27.95
N LEU A 114 -4.64 6.59 -28.85
CA LEU A 114 -3.93 5.38 -28.47
C LEU A 114 -2.53 5.68 -27.90
N ILE A 115 -1.82 6.67 -28.46
CA ILE A 115 -0.58 7.20 -27.87
C ILE A 115 -0.83 7.79 -26.48
N LEU A 116 -1.93 8.53 -26.30
CA LEU A 116 -2.30 9.08 -24.99
C LEU A 116 -2.59 7.99 -23.95
N VAL A 117 -3.15 6.84 -24.34
CA VAL A 117 -3.31 5.67 -23.45
C VAL A 117 -1.95 5.19 -22.94
N PHE A 118 -0.96 5.03 -23.81
CA PHE A 118 0.39 4.68 -23.40
C PHE A 118 1.02 5.76 -22.50
N GLY A 119 0.76 7.04 -22.78
CA GLY A 119 1.12 8.14 -21.89
C GLY A 119 0.53 7.99 -20.48
N CYS A 120 -0.76 7.65 -20.37
CA CYS A 120 -1.40 7.38 -19.08
C CYS A 120 -0.74 6.20 -18.34
N LEU A 121 -0.39 5.11 -19.03
CA LEU A 121 0.29 3.97 -18.40
C LEU A 121 1.68 4.34 -17.87
N ILE A 122 2.44 5.14 -18.61
CA ILE A 122 3.73 5.66 -18.18
C ILE A 122 3.55 6.56 -16.94
N ILE A 123 2.60 7.49 -16.98
CA ILE A 123 2.30 8.39 -15.86
C ILE A 123 1.83 7.59 -14.63
N ALA A 124 1.00 6.55 -14.81
CA ALA A 124 0.55 5.67 -13.73
C ALA A 124 1.72 5.00 -13.03
N LYS A 125 2.66 4.43 -13.80
CA LYS A 125 3.87 3.82 -13.26
C LYS A 125 4.73 4.82 -12.48
N TYR A 126 5.05 5.97 -13.08
CA TYR A 126 5.83 7.00 -12.39
C TYR A 126 5.14 7.53 -11.13
N SER A 127 3.82 7.68 -11.16
CA SER A 127 3.03 8.11 -10.00
C SER A 127 3.07 7.04 -8.90
N ASN A 128 2.90 5.77 -9.25
CA ASN A 128 3.00 4.64 -8.33
C ASN A 128 4.37 4.62 -7.63
N ASP A 129 5.46 4.68 -8.40
CA ASP A 129 6.82 4.69 -7.88
C ASP A 129 7.05 5.91 -6.96
N TYR A 130 6.57 7.09 -7.34
CA TYR A 130 6.66 8.31 -6.54
C TYR A 130 5.93 8.18 -5.20
N PHE A 131 4.68 7.69 -5.22
CA PHE A 131 3.88 7.56 -4.00
C PHE A 131 4.42 6.48 -3.08
N ILE A 132 4.87 5.34 -3.63
CA ILE A 132 5.53 4.28 -2.86
C ILE A 132 6.79 4.81 -2.17
N ALA A 133 7.63 5.55 -2.89
CA ALA A 133 8.85 6.15 -2.32
C ALA A 133 8.56 7.21 -1.26
N ASN A 134 7.34 7.74 -1.18
CA ASN A 134 6.94 8.80 -0.25
C ASN A 134 5.78 8.37 0.65
N ILE A 135 5.57 7.08 0.86
CA ILE A 135 4.38 6.54 1.56
C ILE A 135 4.29 6.95 3.03
N GLU A 136 5.42 7.30 3.64
CA GLU A 136 5.51 7.87 4.99
C GLU A 136 4.83 9.24 5.11
N LYS A 137 4.70 9.96 3.99
CA LYS A 137 4.09 11.30 3.97
C LYS A 137 2.59 11.16 3.84
N ILE A 138 1.86 11.77 4.78
CA ILE A 138 0.39 11.82 4.79
C ILE A 138 -0.19 12.21 3.42
N PRO A 139 0.26 13.28 2.72
CA PRO A 139 -0.28 13.63 1.41
C PRO A 139 -0.16 12.52 0.36
N SER A 140 0.96 11.78 0.35
CA SER A 140 1.15 10.65 -0.58
C SER A 140 0.12 9.55 -0.34
N LEU A 141 -0.15 9.24 0.93
CA LEU A 141 -1.13 8.24 1.33
C LEU A 141 -2.55 8.61 0.86
N PHE A 142 -2.94 9.86 1.06
CA PHE A 142 -4.27 10.36 0.68
C PHE A 142 -4.45 10.52 -0.83
N LEU A 143 -3.38 10.87 -1.57
CA LEU A 143 -3.45 11.13 -3.01
C LEU A 143 -3.22 9.89 -3.88
N TYR A 144 -2.65 8.82 -3.33
CA TYR A 144 -2.33 7.59 -4.09
C TYR A 144 -3.56 7.05 -4.86
N PHE A 145 -4.66 6.77 -4.16
CA PHE A 145 -5.84 6.17 -4.79
C PHE A 145 -6.56 7.13 -5.76
N PRO A 146 -6.87 8.40 -5.39
CA PRO A 146 -7.52 9.33 -6.31
C PRO A 146 -6.72 9.55 -7.60
N VAL A 147 -5.40 9.70 -7.52
CA VAL A 147 -4.55 9.95 -8.69
C VAL A 147 -4.51 8.74 -9.62
N ASN A 148 -4.28 7.52 -9.09
CA ASN A 148 -4.26 6.31 -9.90
C ASN A 148 -5.61 6.02 -10.57
N ILE A 149 -6.71 6.25 -9.86
CA ILE A 149 -8.06 6.15 -10.43
C ILE A 149 -8.26 7.17 -11.55
N LEU A 150 -7.88 8.43 -11.33
CA LEU A 150 -8.03 9.47 -12.33
C LEU A 150 -7.24 9.15 -13.61
N ILE A 151 -6.00 8.67 -13.48
CA ILE A 151 -5.19 8.25 -14.61
C ILE A 151 -5.85 7.08 -15.36
N THR A 152 -6.42 6.12 -14.64
CA THR A 152 -7.14 4.98 -15.22
C THR A 152 -8.39 5.42 -15.97
N LEU A 153 -9.15 6.37 -15.41
CA LEU A 153 -10.31 6.97 -16.07
C LEU A 153 -9.93 7.67 -17.38
N PHE A 154 -8.82 8.43 -17.38
CA PHE A 154 -8.31 9.05 -18.61
C PHE A 154 -7.89 8.00 -19.65
N ALA A 155 -7.18 6.95 -19.23
CA ALA A 155 -6.80 5.85 -20.12
C ALA A 155 -8.03 5.19 -20.74
N PHE A 156 -9.05 4.89 -19.94
CA PHE A 156 -10.30 4.32 -20.42
C PHE A 156 -11.06 5.26 -21.37
N ALA A 157 -11.14 6.55 -21.05
CA ALA A 157 -11.75 7.56 -21.92
C ALA A 157 -11.02 7.66 -23.27
N PHE A 158 -9.69 7.66 -23.27
CA PHE A 158 -8.89 7.68 -24.50
C PHE A 158 -9.06 6.41 -25.35
N ILE A 159 -9.21 5.23 -24.73
CA ILE A 159 -9.57 4.00 -25.46
C ILE A 159 -10.92 4.17 -26.16
N ASN A 160 -11.95 4.64 -25.45
CA ASN A 160 -13.29 4.83 -26.02
C ASN A 160 -13.29 5.88 -27.14
N LEU A 161 -12.59 6.99 -26.96
CA LEU A 161 -12.42 8.01 -28.01
C LEU A 161 -11.67 7.45 -29.23
N SER A 162 -10.61 6.67 -29.02
CA SER A 162 -9.86 6.01 -30.08
C SER A 162 -10.75 5.09 -30.92
N ILE A 163 -11.66 4.35 -30.28
CA ILE A 163 -12.64 3.48 -30.95
C ILE A 163 -13.68 4.32 -31.72
N TYR A 164 -14.21 5.38 -31.10
CA TYR A 164 -15.21 6.25 -31.70
C TYR A 164 -14.73 6.85 -33.03
N PHE A 165 -13.51 7.38 -33.07
CA PHE A 165 -12.94 7.99 -34.29
C PHE A 165 -12.57 6.99 -35.39
N CYS A 166 -12.65 5.68 -35.12
CA CYS A 166 -12.32 4.60 -36.05
C CYS A 166 -13.52 3.76 -36.51
N LYS A 167 -14.75 4.18 -36.19
CA LYS A 167 -15.98 3.41 -36.47
C LYS A 167 -16.14 2.99 -37.94
N ASP A 168 -15.64 3.79 -38.89
CA ASP A 168 -15.80 3.55 -40.34
C ASP A 168 -14.71 2.67 -40.97
N VAL A 169 -13.71 2.22 -40.20
CA VAL A 169 -12.60 1.42 -40.72
C VAL A 169 -12.85 -0.06 -40.42
N GLU A 170 -13.08 -0.87 -41.46
CA GLU A 170 -13.39 -2.32 -41.32
C GLU A 170 -12.39 -3.08 -40.44
N LEU A 171 -11.10 -2.77 -40.57
CA LEU A 171 -10.03 -3.37 -39.77
C LEU A 171 -10.21 -3.14 -38.26
N LEU A 172 -10.85 -2.04 -37.86
CA LEU A 172 -11.08 -1.66 -36.46
C LEU A 172 -12.41 -2.16 -35.89
N HIS A 173 -13.26 -2.82 -36.69
CA HIS A 173 -14.41 -3.53 -36.13
C HIS A 173 -13.96 -4.64 -35.16
N HIS A 174 -12.81 -5.28 -35.43
CA HIS A 174 -12.19 -6.23 -34.50
C HIS A 174 -11.75 -5.54 -33.21
N PHE A 175 -11.19 -4.33 -33.29
CA PHE A 175 -10.72 -3.58 -32.13
C PHE A 175 -11.85 -3.24 -31.16
N ARG A 176 -13.05 -2.91 -31.66
CA ARG A 176 -14.24 -2.68 -30.82
C ARG A 176 -14.62 -3.91 -29.97
N LYS A 177 -14.43 -5.13 -30.50
CA LYS A 177 -14.68 -6.38 -29.74
C LYS A 177 -13.59 -6.62 -28.67
N VAL A 178 -12.38 -6.11 -28.88
CA VAL A 178 -11.24 -6.26 -27.96
C VAL A 178 -11.21 -5.16 -26.90
N ALA A 179 -11.84 -4.01 -27.13
CA ALA A 179 -11.87 -2.88 -26.19
C ALA A 179 -12.29 -3.24 -24.75
N PRO A 180 -13.31 -4.08 -24.50
CA PRO A 180 -13.64 -4.51 -23.14
C PRO A 180 -12.49 -5.29 -22.48
N ILE A 181 -11.71 -6.05 -23.25
CA ILE A 181 -10.55 -6.78 -22.75
C ILE A 181 -9.48 -5.79 -22.27
N PHE A 182 -9.25 -4.69 -22.98
CA PHE A 182 -8.34 -3.63 -22.49
C PHE A 182 -8.84 -3.01 -21.19
N GLY A 183 -10.14 -2.81 -21.03
CA GLY A 183 -10.73 -2.38 -19.76
C GLY A 183 -10.40 -3.33 -18.62
N VAL A 184 -10.56 -4.64 -18.83
CA VAL A 184 -10.17 -5.68 -17.85
C VAL A 184 -8.67 -5.64 -17.54
N ILE A 185 -7.81 -5.46 -18.55
CA ILE A 185 -6.36 -5.32 -18.35
C ILE A 185 -6.04 -4.09 -17.50
N LEU A 186 -6.67 -2.94 -17.73
CA LEU A 186 -6.48 -1.74 -16.92
C LEU A 186 -6.88 -1.97 -15.46
N VAL A 187 -8.00 -2.65 -15.22
CA VAL A 187 -8.41 -3.03 -13.86
C VAL A 187 -7.38 -3.96 -13.22
N PHE A 188 -6.89 -4.96 -13.96
CA PHE A 188 -5.85 -5.86 -13.46
C PHE A 188 -4.57 -5.12 -13.06
N ILE A 189 -4.12 -4.16 -13.88
CA ILE A 189 -2.98 -3.30 -13.56
C ILE A 189 -3.21 -2.53 -12.25
N GLN A 190 -4.41 -1.98 -12.04
CA GLN A 190 -4.74 -1.28 -10.79
C GLN A 190 -4.72 -2.21 -9.57
N VAL A 191 -5.21 -3.45 -9.71
CA VAL A 191 -5.15 -4.45 -8.64
C VAL A 191 -3.70 -4.80 -8.30
N THR A 192 -2.82 -4.94 -9.31
CA THR A 192 -1.41 -5.22 -9.06
C THR A 192 -0.70 -4.05 -8.37
N MET A 193 -0.95 -2.80 -8.79
CA MET A 193 -0.40 -1.61 -8.14
C MET A 193 -0.88 -1.48 -6.69
N LEU A 194 -2.16 -1.76 -6.43
CA LEU A 194 -2.70 -1.80 -5.08
C LEU A 194 -1.99 -2.84 -4.20
N PHE A 195 -1.73 -4.04 -4.73
CA PHE A 195 -1.01 -5.06 -3.98
C PHE A 195 0.41 -4.61 -3.62
N GLU A 196 1.15 -4.03 -4.57
CA GLU A 196 2.48 -3.45 -4.34
C GLU A 196 2.45 -2.35 -3.26
N PHE A 197 1.47 -1.46 -3.34
CA PHE A 197 1.25 -0.42 -2.34
C PHE A 197 0.97 -1.02 -0.96
N MET A 198 0.11 -2.03 -0.83
CA MET A 198 -0.20 -2.66 0.45
C MET A 198 1.02 -3.36 1.07
N VAL A 199 1.86 -4.00 0.26
CA VAL A 199 3.13 -4.59 0.73
C VAL A 199 4.06 -3.51 1.26
N LYS A 200 4.25 -2.42 0.51
CA LYS A 200 5.12 -1.32 0.93
C LYS A 200 4.58 -0.54 2.12
N PHE A 201 3.26 -0.38 2.17
CA PHE A 201 2.56 0.20 3.30
C PHE A 201 2.82 -0.61 4.56
N HIS A 202 2.67 -1.93 4.48
CA HIS A 202 2.98 -2.82 5.59
C HIS A 202 4.42 -2.68 6.08
N ASP A 203 5.40 -2.68 5.16
CA ASP A 203 6.82 -2.55 5.51
C ASP A 203 7.11 -1.26 6.30
N VAL A 204 6.54 -0.13 5.87
CA VAL A 204 6.80 1.19 6.46
C VAL A 204 6.06 1.38 7.78
N PHE A 205 4.82 0.88 7.90
CA PHE A 205 4.01 1.08 9.10
C PHE A 205 4.31 0.07 10.22
N LEU A 206 4.93 -1.07 9.90
CA LEU A 206 5.31 -2.06 10.89
C LEU A 206 6.42 -1.56 11.83
N LEU A 207 7.33 -0.74 11.32
CA LEU A 207 8.37 -0.12 12.14
C LEU A 207 8.86 1.20 11.51
N PRO A 208 8.71 2.34 12.19
CA PRO A 208 9.23 3.60 11.68
C PRO A 208 10.77 3.53 11.62
N ALA A 209 11.34 3.84 10.46
CA ALA A 209 12.79 3.79 10.22
C ALA A 209 13.60 4.71 11.15
N GLU A 210 12.95 5.75 11.69
CA GLU A 210 13.58 6.74 12.57
C GLU A 210 13.64 6.34 14.05
N LEU A 211 13.23 5.12 14.41
CA LEU A 211 13.20 4.68 15.80
C LEU A 211 14.63 4.40 16.29
N LYS A 212 15.26 5.40 16.92
CA LYS A 212 16.64 5.33 17.47
C LYS A 212 16.91 4.11 18.35
N ASN A 213 15.87 3.60 19.00
CA ASN A 213 15.98 2.49 19.94
C ASN A 213 16.04 1.12 19.26
N ILE A 214 15.89 1.04 17.93
CA ILE A 214 16.10 -0.19 17.17
C ILE A 214 17.50 -0.72 17.42
N ASP A 215 18.51 0.15 17.50
CA ASP A 215 19.90 -0.25 17.77
C ASP A 215 20.05 -1.08 19.05
N ASN A 216 19.25 -0.78 20.08
CA ASN A 216 19.24 -1.55 21.33
C ASN A 216 18.71 -2.97 21.11
N LEU A 217 17.67 -3.11 20.27
CA LEU A 217 17.17 -4.42 19.84
C LEU A 217 18.23 -5.20 19.07
N ILE A 218 18.92 -4.54 18.14
CA ILE A 218 20.00 -5.15 17.34
C ILE A 218 21.09 -5.68 18.26
N CYS A 219 21.61 -4.85 19.17
CA CYS A 219 22.62 -5.27 20.13
C CYS A 219 22.15 -6.47 20.97
N LYS A 220 20.89 -6.45 21.40
CA LYS A 220 20.33 -7.52 22.24
C LYS A 220 20.17 -8.82 21.44
N ALA A 221 19.76 -8.75 20.18
CA ALA A 221 19.67 -9.90 19.28
C ALA A 221 21.05 -10.47 18.95
N GLU A 222 22.01 -9.62 18.58
CA GLU A 222 23.40 -10.00 18.25
C GLU A 222 24.14 -10.63 19.43
N LYS A 223 23.92 -10.13 20.66
CA LYS A 223 24.52 -10.73 21.87
C LYS A 223 24.10 -12.18 22.08
N ILE A 224 22.91 -12.56 21.59
CA ILE A 224 22.40 -13.91 21.78
C ILE A 224 22.86 -14.84 20.66
N GLU A 225 22.98 -14.34 19.43
CA GLU A 225 23.54 -15.09 18.30
C GLU A 225 24.63 -14.27 17.61
N ASN A 226 25.88 -14.69 17.81
CA ASN A 226 27.14 -14.06 17.38
C ASN A 226 27.27 -13.69 15.87
N SER A 227 26.23 -13.80 15.06
CA SER A 227 26.24 -13.39 13.63
C SER A 227 24.87 -13.40 12.96
N ALA A 228 23.75 -13.33 13.71
CA ALA A 228 22.44 -13.48 13.08
C ALA A 228 22.01 -12.20 12.35
N THR A 229 21.76 -12.30 11.04
CA THR A 229 20.84 -11.35 10.39
C THR A 229 19.45 -11.56 11.00
N PHE A 230 18.76 -10.46 11.28
CA PHE A 230 17.45 -10.53 11.91
C PHE A 230 16.41 -9.77 11.08
N GLU A 231 15.16 -10.23 11.18
CA GLU A 231 14.00 -9.65 10.51
C GLU A 231 12.91 -9.44 11.57
N ILE A 232 12.34 -8.23 11.64
CA ILE A 232 11.22 -7.95 12.54
C ILE A 232 9.94 -8.36 11.81
N LEU A 233 9.23 -9.35 12.36
CA LEU A 233 8.03 -9.91 11.73
C LEU A 233 6.75 -9.20 12.15
N TYR A 234 6.73 -8.68 13.38
CA TYR A 234 5.56 -8.04 13.98
C TYR A 234 5.98 -7.24 15.21
N SER A 235 5.34 -6.11 15.44
CA SER A 235 5.53 -5.31 16.65
C SER A 235 4.17 -4.85 17.19
N ASN A 236 4.05 -4.85 18.51
CA ASN A 236 2.98 -4.16 19.21
C ASN A 236 3.56 -3.36 20.39
N ASP A 237 2.68 -2.75 21.17
CA ASP A 237 3.04 -1.91 22.33
C ASP A 237 3.68 -2.70 23.49
N LYS A 238 3.66 -4.03 23.45
CA LYS A 238 4.19 -4.92 24.51
C LYS A 238 5.31 -5.84 24.02
N TYR A 239 5.28 -6.23 22.76
CA TYR A 239 6.10 -7.32 22.22
C TYR A 239 6.62 -7.01 20.83
N ILE A 240 7.83 -7.49 20.56
CA ILE A 240 8.48 -7.41 19.25
C ILE A 240 8.93 -8.80 18.84
N PHE A 241 8.49 -9.23 17.68
CA PHE A 241 8.76 -10.55 17.11
C PHE A 241 9.91 -10.43 16.14
N VAL A 242 11.01 -11.07 16.47
CA VAL A 242 12.24 -11.02 15.69
C VAL A 242 12.59 -12.42 15.25
N LYS A 243 12.72 -12.62 13.94
CA LYS A 243 13.24 -13.84 13.34
C LYS A 243 14.74 -13.71 13.24
N CYS A 244 15.47 -14.61 13.90
CA CYS A 244 16.92 -14.68 13.83
C CYS A 244 17.33 -15.76 12.83
N HIS A 245 18.09 -15.37 11.81
CA HIS A 245 18.63 -16.29 10.82
C HIS A 245 19.99 -16.79 11.29
N LYS A 246 20.11 -18.10 11.53
CA LYS A 246 21.39 -18.71 11.89
C LYS A 246 22.24 -18.89 10.64
N LEU A 247 23.36 -18.19 10.56
CA LEU A 247 24.37 -18.43 9.52
C LEU A 247 25.23 -19.68 9.82
N VAL A 248 25.14 -20.22 11.03
CA VAL A 248 25.95 -21.38 11.45
C VAL A 248 25.28 -22.68 11.00
N LYS A 249 25.93 -23.36 10.05
CA LYS A 249 25.60 -24.75 9.70
C LYS A 249 25.83 -25.67 10.90
N ASP A 250 24.96 -26.64 11.10
CA ASP A 250 25.19 -27.68 12.10
C ASP A 250 26.42 -28.53 11.75
N ARG A 251 26.82 -29.44 12.65
CA ARG A 251 27.94 -30.37 12.42
C ARG A 251 27.77 -31.23 11.15
N ASN A 252 26.55 -31.30 10.61
CA ASN A 252 26.18 -32.06 9.42
C ASN A 252 26.05 -31.17 8.17
N GLY A 253 26.41 -29.88 8.24
CA GLY A 253 26.31 -28.94 7.14
C GLY A 253 24.90 -28.41 6.83
N LYS A 254 23.87 -28.80 7.59
CA LYS A 254 22.50 -28.31 7.42
C LYS A 254 22.32 -26.96 8.10
N LEU A 255 21.64 -26.03 7.43
CA LEU A 255 21.21 -24.79 8.08
C LEU A 255 20.18 -25.13 9.16
N ARG A 256 20.40 -24.61 10.35
CA ARG A 256 19.40 -24.68 11.42
C ARG A 256 18.19 -23.83 11.03
N PRO A 257 16.97 -24.27 11.38
CA PRO A 257 15.77 -23.47 11.13
C PRO A 257 15.88 -22.13 11.85
N SER A 258 15.36 -21.08 11.23
CA SER A 258 15.26 -19.76 11.86
C SER A 258 14.42 -19.84 13.14
N GLU A 259 14.87 -19.18 14.20
CA GLU A 259 14.15 -19.10 15.47
C GLU A 259 13.45 -17.74 15.58
N ILE A 260 12.21 -17.74 16.04
CA ILE A 260 11.45 -16.52 16.34
C ILE A 260 11.59 -16.23 17.83
N ARG A 261 12.16 -15.08 18.15
CA ARG A 261 12.32 -14.57 19.50
C ARG A 261 11.33 -13.45 19.74
N ILE A 262 10.78 -13.43 20.95
CA ILE A 262 9.83 -12.41 21.38
C ILE A 262 10.54 -11.57 22.44
N PHE A 263 10.76 -10.31 22.12
CA PHE A 263 11.29 -9.32 23.04
C PHE A 263 10.14 -8.52 23.64
N LYS A 264 10.32 -8.04 24.87
CA LYS A 264 9.39 -7.08 25.44
C LYS A 264 9.68 -5.70 24.89
N PHE A 265 8.67 -4.87 24.69
CA PHE A 265 8.87 -3.53 24.13
C PHE A 265 9.78 -2.67 25.02
N GLU A 266 9.69 -2.84 26.34
CA GLU A 266 10.55 -2.14 27.31
C GLU A 266 12.04 -2.46 27.10
N ASP A 267 12.37 -3.60 26.48
CA ASP A 267 13.75 -3.95 26.16
C ASP A 267 14.38 -3.03 25.12
N LEU A 268 13.58 -2.32 24.31
CA LEU A 268 14.08 -1.28 23.41
C LEU A 268 14.64 -0.07 24.17
N LEU A 269 14.08 0.21 25.34
CA LEU A 269 14.42 1.39 26.14
C LEU A 269 15.65 1.14 27.03
N ASP A 270 16.13 -0.11 27.09
CA ASP A 270 17.29 -0.48 27.90
C ASP A 270 18.61 -0.26 27.14
N ASP A 271 19.16 0.95 27.29
CA ASP A 271 20.46 1.32 26.71
C ASP A 271 21.63 0.48 27.25
N SER A 272 21.47 -0.18 28.41
CA SER A 272 22.53 -1.00 29.01
C SER A 272 22.94 -2.18 28.13
N ALA A 273 22.02 -2.64 27.27
CA ALA A 273 22.26 -3.71 26.32
C ALA A 273 23.38 -3.37 25.32
N CYS A 274 23.57 -2.11 24.94
CA CYS A 274 24.57 -1.71 23.94
C CYS A 274 25.88 -1.13 24.52
N ILE A 275 25.97 -0.84 25.83
CA ILE A 275 27.12 -0.09 26.41
C ILE A 275 28.47 -0.78 26.14
N GLY A 276 28.51 -2.11 26.19
CA GLY A 276 29.73 -2.88 25.89
C GLY A 276 30.15 -2.85 24.41
N ASN A 277 29.19 -2.82 23.49
CA ASN A 277 29.43 -2.93 22.05
C ASN A 277 29.70 -1.56 21.40
N LYS A 278 29.05 -0.48 21.89
CA LYS A 278 29.34 0.90 21.45
C LYS A 278 30.79 1.30 21.76
N ARG A 279 31.32 0.93 22.94
CA ARG A 279 32.73 1.16 23.29
C ARG A 279 33.70 0.38 22.38
N MET A 280 33.37 -0.85 21.98
CA MET A 280 34.20 -1.59 21.01
C MET A 280 34.16 -0.97 19.62
N LYS A 281 32.98 -0.61 19.08
CA LYS A 281 32.88 0.05 17.76
C LYS A 281 33.61 1.40 17.75
N GLU A 282 33.47 2.23 18.78
CA GLU A 282 34.21 3.50 18.88
C GLU A 282 35.73 3.28 18.99
N LYS A 283 36.17 2.21 19.68
CA LYS A 283 37.58 1.88 19.79
C LYS A 283 38.14 1.37 18.45
N ILE A 284 37.42 0.52 17.74
CA ILE A 284 37.79 0.04 16.39
C ILE A 284 37.86 1.19 15.38
N VAL A 285 36.90 2.13 15.41
CA VAL A 285 36.91 3.31 14.53
C VAL A 285 38.07 4.25 14.88
N LYS A 286 38.35 4.48 16.17
CA LYS A 286 39.49 5.30 16.60
C LYS A 286 40.82 4.65 16.26
N ASP A 287 40.95 3.34 16.40
CA ASP A 287 42.18 2.60 16.08
C ASP A 287 42.38 2.57 14.54
N SER A 288 41.32 2.35 13.76
CA SER A 288 41.35 2.46 12.28
C SER A 288 41.78 3.84 11.77
N ILE A 289 41.33 4.93 12.41
CA ILE A 289 41.72 6.30 12.06
C ILE A 289 43.14 6.64 12.56
N ARG A 290 43.61 5.98 13.63
CA ARG A 290 44.96 6.16 14.16
C ARG A 290 46.00 5.43 13.30
N ASP A 291 45.66 4.25 12.80
CA ASP A 291 46.49 3.46 11.90
C ASP A 291 46.57 4.09 10.49
N SER A 292 45.53 4.80 10.04
CA SER A 292 45.57 5.57 8.78
C SER A 292 46.37 6.88 8.86
N LYS A 293 46.85 7.28 10.06
CA LYS A 293 47.64 8.49 10.29
C LYS A 293 49.11 8.22 10.58
N ILE A 294 49.56 6.96 10.51
CA ILE A 294 50.99 6.65 10.51
C ILE A 294 51.49 6.95 9.09
N PRO A 295 52.30 8.01 8.87
CA PRO A 295 52.90 8.23 7.56
C PRO A 295 53.78 7.03 7.23
N ILE A 296 53.52 6.40 6.09
CA ILE A 296 54.43 5.46 5.48
C ILE A 296 55.67 6.27 5.10
N ILE A 297 56.68 6.24 5.96
CA ILE A 297 58.03 6.71 5.61
C ILE A 297 58.56 5.63 4.66
N ASN A 298 58.50 5.93 3.36
CA ASN A 298 59.21 5.14 2.36
C ASN A 298 60.68 5.58 2.42
N ASP A 299 61.54 4.65 2.87
CA ASP A 299 62.97 4.66 2.56
C ASP A 299 63.20 4.16 1.11
#